data_AF-A0A482ZHR4-F1
#
_entry.id   AF-A0A482ZHR4-F1
#
_cell.length_a   1.000
_cell.length_b   1.000
_cell.length_c   1.000
_cell.angle_alpha   90.00
_cell.angle_beta   90.00
_cell.angle_gamma   90.00
#
_symmetry.space_group_name_H-M   'P 1'
#
loop_
_entity.id
_entity.type
_entity.pdbx_description
1 polymer ?
#
loop_
_entity_poly.entity_id
_entity_poly.type
_entity_poly.pdbx_seq_one_letter_code
_entity_poly.pdbx_strand_id
1 'polypeptide(L)'
;MSLQLTAESGIHIELVSKGDRKDAITKMLQTKKVITSQFMLNQDKNNSFFIDVDFTRQEIRCYTNISISNGKAQAQTTKLLKLFDDSGVTDDILVNAFYIRNKSNYSNSSLSILFEEKTHMEPYSIIDKSLGDEVKFFEVKTKDLLSRDFKNAKNFIIKLESISYRFLTQVVVHQQS
;
A
#
# COMPACT_ATOMS: atom_id res chain seq x y z
N MET A 1 18.19 -10.49 7.21
CA MET A 1 16.91 -11.04 7.69
C MET A 1 15.97 -11.02 6.50
N SER A 2 15.63 -12.19 5.95
CA SER A 2 14.76 -12.35 4.78
C SER A 2 13.36 -12.69 5.28
N LEU A 3 12.35 -11.90 4.92
CA LEU A 3 10.96 -12.27 5.14
C LEU A 3 10.64 -13.51 4.28
N GLN A 4 9.91 -14.48 4.80
CA GLN A 4 9.59 -15.72 4.07
C GLN A 4 8.36 -15.59 3.14
N LEU A 5 8.11 -14.38 2.64
CA LEU A 5 6.89 -14.05 1.90
C LEU A 5 6.73 -14.86 0.60
N THR A 6 7.84 -15.22 -0.04
CA THR A 6 7.81 -16.02 -1.29
C THR A 6 7.23 -17.41 -1.06
N ALA A 7 7.57 -18.05 0.07
CA ALA A 7 7.14 -19.41 0.36
C ALA A 7 5.64 -19.47 0.68
N GLU A 8 5.11 -18.44 1.36
CA GLU A 8 3.71 -18.41 1.78
C GLU A 8 2.78 -17.93 0.66
N SER A 9 3.20 -16.95 -0.13
CA SER A 9 2.34 -16.34 -1.18
C SER A 9 2.43 -17.03 -2.54
N GLY A 10 3.49 -17.80 -2.80
CA GLY A 10 3.80 -18.33 -4.14
C GLY A 10 4.29 -17.26 -5.14
N ILE A 11 4.41 -16.00 -4.72
CA ILE A 11 4.90 -14.88 -5.52
C ILE A 11 6.40 -14.73 -5.29
N HIS A 12 7.21 -14.60 -6.33
CA HIS A 12 8.63 -14.35 -6.14
C HIS A 12 8.86 -12.92 -5.64
N ILE A 13 9.33 -12.79 -4.40
CA ILE A 13 9.51 -11.49 -3.74
C ILE A 13 11.00 -11.26 -3.46
N GLU A 14 11.51 -10.13 -3.94
CA GLU A 14 12.90 -9.73 -3.77
C GLU A 14 13.02 -8.33 -3.17
N LEU A 15 13.85 -8.18 -2.14
CA LEU A 15 14.14 -6.88 -1.55
C LEU A 15 14.96 -6.02 -2.52
N VAL A 16 14.45 -4.85 -2.89
CA VAL A 16 15.21 -3.87 -3.65
C VAL A 16 16.08 -3.07 -2.69
N SER A 17 17.41 -3.26 -2.79
CA SER A 17 18.36 -2.46 -2.02
C SER A 17 19.51 -1.97 -2.89
N LYS A 18 20.00 -0.76 -2.59
CA LYS A 18 21.20 -0.20 -3.20
C LYS A 18 22.20 0.10 -2.08
N GLY A 19 23.40 -0.46 -2.16
CA GLY A 19 24.47 -0.22 -1.18
C GLY A 19 24.24 -0.88 0.19
N ASP A 20 24.88 -0.35 1.23
CA ASP A 20 24.77 -0.88 2.58
C ASP A 20 23.41 -0.53 3.22
N ARG A 21 22.64 -1.59 3.50
CA ARG A 21 21.31 -1.48 4.10
C ARG A 21 21.35 -0.95 5.54
N LYS A 22 22.41 -1.23 6.31
CA LYS A 22 22.55 -0.77 7.69
C LYS A 22 22.65 0.75 7.75
N ASP A 23 23.44 1.34 6.85
CA ASP A 23 23.60 2.78 6.76
C ASP A 23 22.30 3.46 6.31
N ALA A 24 21.63 2.88 5.30
CA ALA A 24 20.33 3.36 4.84
C ALA A 24 19.29 3.37 5.96
N ILE A 25 19.17 2.28 6.72
CA ILE A 25 18.26 2.16 7.87
C ILE A 25 18.60 3.19 8.95
N THR A 26 19.89 3.37 9.26
CA THR A 26 20.34 4.32 10.27
C THR A 26 19.91 5.74 9.91
N LYS A 27 20.09 6.14 8.65
CA LYS A 27 19.65 7.45 8.15
C LYS A 27 18.14 7.64 8.20
N MET A 28 17.37 6.60 7.85
CA MET A 28 15.90 6.61 7.92
C MET A 28 15.40 6.81 9.36
N LEU A 29 16.01 6.09 10.32
CA LEU A 29 15.70 6.21 11.74
C LEU A 29 16.10 7.57 12.33
N GLN A 30 17.14 8.23 11.81
CA GLN A 30 17.53 9.56 12.28
C GLN A 30 16.61 10.66 11.75
N THR A 31 16.11 10.52 10.52
CA THR A 31 15.36 11.59 9.84
C THR A 31 13.86 11.55 10.10
N LYS A 32 13.23 10.39 9.90
CA LYS A 32 11.76 10.26 9.93
C LYS A 32 11.24 9.28 10.98
N LYS A 33 12.13 8.48 11.59
CA LYS A 33 11.73 7.35 12.45
C LYS A 33 10.83 6.34 11.73
N VAL A 34 10.96 6.25 10.41
CA VAL A 34 10.24 5.30 9.55
C VAL A 34 11.26 4.53 8.72
N ILE A 35 11.26 3.20 8.82
CA ILE A 35 12.05 2.35 7.93
C ILE A 35 11.18 1.96 6.74
N THR A 36 11.58 2.35 5.53
CA THR A 36 10.90 1.97 4.29
C THR A 36 11.73 0.91 3.55
N SER A 37 11.09 -0.19 3.19
CA SER A 37 11.69 -1.26 2.38
C SER A 37 10.84 -1.49 1.13
N GLN A 38 11.47 -1.40 -0.04
CA GLN A 38 10.82 -1.73 -1.31
C GLN A 38 11.09 -3.19 -1.67
N PHE A 39 10.05 -3.87 -2.14
CA PHE A 39 10.09 -5.25 -2.59
C PHE A 39 9.57 -5.34 -4.02
N MET A 40 10.34 -5.98 -4.87
CA MET A 40 9.99 -6.28 -6.26
C MET A 40 9.25 -7.61 -6.33
N LEU A 41 8.25 -7.68 -7.20
CA LEU A 41 7.41 -8.85 -7.41
C LEU A 41 7.73 -9.45 -8.78
N ASN A 42 7.90 -10.78 -8.84
CA ASN A 42 8.12 -11.52 -10.09
C ASN A 42 9.23 -10.93 -10.98
N GLN A 43 10.29 -10.40 -10.36
CA GLN A 43 11.45 -9.80 -11.05
C GLN A 43 11.13 -8.54 -11.87
N ASP A 44 9.96 -7.93 -11.71
CA ASP A 44 9.60 -6.68 -12.38
C ASP A 44 9.66 -5.49 -11.41
N LYS A 45 10.63 -4.59 -11.60
CA LYS A 45 10.81 -3.39 -10.76
C LYS A 45 9.62 -2.43 -10.81
N ASN A 46 8.82 -2.49 -11.87
CA ASN A 46 7.60 -1.69 -12.01
C ASN A 46 6.45 -2.31 -11.20
N ASN A 47 6.55 -3.60 -10.89
CA ASN A 47 5.63 -4.31 -10.00
C ASN A 47 6.27 -4.43 -8.62
N SER A 48 6.05 -3.43 -7.78
CA SER A 48 6.63 -3.41 -6.44
C SER A 48 5.62 -2.98 -5.38
N PHE A 49 5.89 -3.42 -4.16
CA PHE A 49 5.24 -2.93 -2.96
C PHE A 49 6.29 -2.48 -1.95
N PHE A 50 5.81 -1.75 -0.96
CA PHE A 50 6.64 -1.13 0.07
C PHE A 50 6.12 -1.55 1.43
N ILE A 51 7.05 -1.73 2.36
CA ILE A 51 6.75 -1.86 3.78
C ILE A 51 7.38 -0.70 4.52
N ASP A 52 6.54 0.10 5.16
CA ASP A 52 6.91 1.14 6.11
C ASP A 52 6.72 0.61 7.53
N VAL A 53 7.76 0.72 8.35
CA VAL A 53 7.67 0.52 9.80
C VAL A 53 7.86 1.88 10.46
N ASP A 54 6.78 2.45 10.97
CA ASP A 54 6.76 3.76 11.64
C ASP A 54 6.87 3.58 13.15
N PHE A 55 8.01 3.99 13.71
CA PHE A 55 8.29 3.85 15.13
C PHE A 55 7.67 4.97 15.99
N THR A 56 7.26 6.08 15.35
CA THR A 56 6.58 7.18 16.06
C THR A 56 5.12 6.81 16.26
N ARG A 57 4.46 6.37 15.18
CA ARG A 57 3.05 5.96 15.19
C ARG A 57 2.83 4.55 15.69
N GLN A 58 3.92 3.77 15.82
CA GLN A 58 3.86 2.36 16.15
C GLN A 58 2.94 1.62 15.19
N GLU A 59 3.23 1.70 13.88
CA GLU A 59 2.43 1.04 12.84
C GLU A 59 3.31 0.42 11.75
N ILE A 60 2.83 -0.67 11.16
CA ILE A 60 3.36 -1.22 9.93
C ILE A 60 2.35 -0.90 8.82
N ARG A 61 2.85 -0.41 7.69
CA ARG A 61 2.06 -0.11 6.50
C ARG A 61 2.66 -0.85 5.31
N CYS A 62 1.83 -1.62 4.62
CA CYS A 62 2.18 -2.20 3.32
C CYS A 62 1.43 -1.41 2.25
N TYR A 63 2.11 -0.99 1.19
CA TYR A 63 1.47 -0.18 0.15
C TYR A 63 2.10 -0.37 -1.23
N THR A 64 1.35 0.02 -2.25
CA THR A 64 1.74 0.03 -3.65
C THR A 64 1.06 1.21 -4.35
N ASN A 65 1.56 1.57 -5.53
CA ASN A 65 1.01 2.66 -6.33
C ASN A 65 0.43 2.09 -7.63
N ILE A 66 -0.86 2.32 -7.86
CA ILE A 66 -1.56 1.86 -9.06
C ILE A 66 -1.88 3.06 -9.94
N SER A 67 -1.42 3.03 -11.20
CA SER A 67 -1.69 4.08 -12.18
C SER A 67 -2.75 3.63 -13.17
N ILE A 68 -3.79 4.44 -13.38
CA ILE A 68 -4.85 4.19 -14.37
C ILE A 68 -4.76 5.26 -15.47
N SER A 69 -4.30 4.88 -16.66
CA SER A 69 -3.89 5.81 -17.72
C SER A 69 -5.01 6.56 -18.45
N ASN A 70 -6.28 6.19 -18.24
CA ASN A 70 -7.40 6.68 -19.07
C ASN A 70 -8.62 7.12 -18.25
N GLY A 71 -9.10 8.33 -18.50
CA GLY A 71 -10.32 8.92 -17.93
C GLY A 71 -10.03 9.98 -16.87
N LYS A 72 -11.07 10.73 -16.46
CA LYS A 72 -11.00 11.65 -15.33
C LYS A 72 -11.00 10.90 -13.99
N ALA A 73 -10.63 11.58 -12.91
CA ALA A 73 -10.50 11.03 -11.56
C ALA A 73 -11.64 10.06 -11.16
N GLN A 74 -12.90 10.44 -11.40
CA GLN A 74 -14.08 9.59 -11.12
C GLN A 74 -14.03 8.25 -11.89
N ALA A 75 -13.78 8.32 -13.21
CA ALA A 75 -13.70 7.13 -14.05
C ALA A 75 -12.45 6.28 -13.72
N GLN A 76 -11.34 6.92 -13.35
CA GLN A 76 -10.12 6.23 -12.90
C GLN A 76 -10.37 5.48 -11.59
N THR A 77 -11.06 6.08 -10.61
CA THR A 77 -11.43 5.40 -9.36
C THR A 77 -12.37 4.23 -9.62
N THR A 78 -13.39 4.38 -10.46
CA THR A 78 -14.27 3.26 -10.83
C THR A 78 -13.48 2.10 -11.47
N LYS A 79 -12.48 2.40 -12.31
CA LYS A 79 -11.60 1.38 -12.90
C LYS A 79 -10.70 0.72 -11.86
N LEU A 80 -10.16 1.49 -10.91
CA LEU A 80 -9.42 0.94 -9.78
C LEU A 80 -10.28 -0.04 -8.99
N LEU A 81 -11.50 0.34 -8.61
CA LEU A 81 -12.40 -0.51 -7.82
C LEU A 81 -12.74 -1.82 -8.55
N LYS A 82 -12.80 -1.82 -9.88
CA LYS A 82 -13.01 -3.06 -10.65
C LYS A 82 -11.90 -4.09 -10.49
N LEU A 83 -10.66 -3.66 -10.23
CA LEU A 83 -9.57 -4.60 -9.94
C LEU A 83 -9.84 -5.38 -8.64
N PHE A 84 -10.60 -4.78 -7.73
CA PHE A 84 -10.92 -5.32 -6.41
C PHE A 84 -12.35 -5.89 -6.29
N ASP A 85 -13.11 -6.01 -7.39
CA ASP A 85 -14.50 -6.51 -7.34
C ASP A 85 -14.56 -7.94 -6.72
N ASP A 86 -13.51 -8.76 -6.93
CA ASP A 86 -13.40 -10.13 -6.39
C ASP A 86 -12.76 -10.21 -4.98
N SER A 87 -12.21 -9.11 -4.46
CA SER A 87 -11.51 -9.07 -3.16
C SER A 87 -12.47 -9.09 -1.96
N GLY A 88 -13.75 -8.85 -2.21
CA GLY A 88 -14.73 -8.55 -1.19
C GLY A 88 -14.64 -7.11 -0.66
N VAL A 89 -15.70 -6.68 0.01
CA VAL A 89 -15.82 -5.37 0.65
C VAL A 89 -15.05 -5.41 1.97
N THR A 90 -13.94 -4.66 2.08
CA THR A 90 -13.07 -4.68 3.28
C THR A 90 -12.67 -3.28 3.75
N ASP A 91 -12.60 -3.10 5.07
CA ASP A 91 -12.07 -1.91 5.74
C ASP A 91 -10.54 -1.92 5.88
N ASP A 92 -9.91 -3.08 5.67
CA ASP A 92 -8.47 -3.24 5.88
C ASP A 92 -7.64 -2.58 4.77
N ILE A 93 -8.21 -2.44 3.57
CA ILE A 93 -7.57 -1.81 2.41
C ILE A 93 -8.02 -0.37 2.32
N LEU A 94 -7.06 0.53 2.40
CA LEU A 94 -7.23 1.97 2.29
C LEU A 94 -6.69 2.46 0.95
N VAL A 95 -7.41 3.38 0.33
CA VAL A 95 -7.04 4.01 -0.93
C VAL A 95 -6.91 5.52 -0.73
N ASN A 96 -5.89 6.10 -1.36
CA ASN A 96 -5.72 7.55 -1.44
C ASN A 96 -5.31 7.95 -2.86
N ALA A 97 -5.84 9.07 -3.35
CA ALA A 97 -5.52 9.59 -4.66
C ALA A 97 -4.35 10.58 -4.59
N PHE A 98 -3.38 10.42 -5.50
CA PHE A 98 -2.31 11.36 -5.74
C PHE A 98 -2.40 11.95 -7.15
N TYR A 99 -2.45 13.27 -7.21
CA TYR A 99 -2.55 14.07 -8.43
C TYR A 99 -1.17 14.43 -8.96
N ILE A 100 -1.15 15.14 -10.09
CA ILE A 100 0.07 15.71 -10.69
C ILE A 100 0.87 16.49 -9.64
N ARG A 101 2.20 16.38 -9.71
CA ARG A 101 3.17 16.90 -8.71
C ARG A 101 3.03 16.26 -7.31
N ASN A 102 2.45 15.07 -7.22
CA ASN A 102 2.28 14.29 -5.98
C ASN A 102 1.46 15.01 -4.91
N LYS A 103 0.47 15.82 -5.33
CA LYS A 103 -0.49 16.42 -4.41
C LYS A 103 -1.54 15.39 -4.01
N SER A 104 -2.01 15.43 -2.77
CA SER A 104 -3.09 14.60 -2.27
C SER A 104 -3.89 15.38 -1.23
N ASN A 105 -5.17 15.08 -1.09
CA ASN A 105 -5.99 15.56 0.02
C ASN A 105 -5.74 14.75 1.31
N TYR A 106 -4.92 13.69 1.23
CA TYR A 106 -4.62 12.75 2.32
C TYR A 106 -5.86 12.09 2.94
N SER A 107 -6.98 12.11 2.20
CA SER A 107 -8.22 11.44 2.55
C SER A 107 -8.09 9.96 2.20
N ASN A 108 -7.83 9.13 3.21
CA ASN A 108 -7.81 7.69 3.02
C ASN A 108 -9.24 7.18 3.22
N SER A 109 -9.80 6.52 2.21
CA SER A 109 -11.08 5.81 2.33
C SER A 109 -10.84 4.31 2.19
N SER A 110 -11.60 3.51 2.93
CA SER A 110 -11.57 2.06 2.77
C SER A 110 -12.21 1.65 1.44
N LEU A 111 -11.84 0.47 0.93
CA LEU A 111 -12.52 -0.11 -0.23
C LEU A 111 -14.01 -0.28 0.04
N SER A 112 -14.41 -0.65 1.25
CA SER A 112 -15.81 -0.75 1.65
C SER A 112 -16.61 0.52 1.37
N ILE A 113 -16.14 1.66 1.88
CA ILE A 113 -16.73 2.98 1.68
C ILE A 113 -16.77 3.31 0.19
N LEU A 114 -15.67 3.06 -0.54
CA LEU A 114 -15.62 3.37 -1.98
C LEU A 114 -16.59 2.50 -2.81
N PHE A 115 -16.81 1.25 -2.41
CA PHE A 115 -17.82 0.39 -3.04
C PHE A 115 -19.25 0.83 -2.72
N GLU A 116 -19.50 1.30 -1.49
CA GLU A 116 -20.77 1.92 -1.12
C GLU A 116 -21.02 3.18 -1.94
N GLU A 117 -20.04 4.08 -2.05
CA GLU A 117 -20.11 5.30 -2.87
C GLU A 117 -20.38 4.95 -4.35
N LYS A 118 -19.70 3.92 -4.90
CA LYS A 118 -19.95 3.39 -6.26
C LYS A 118 -21.41 2.93 -6.42
N THR A 119 -21.92 2.18 -5.44
CA THR A 119 -23.27 1.60 -5.46
C THR A 119 -24.36 2.66 -5.40
N HIS A 120 -24.14 3.69 -4.58
CA HIS A 120 -25.07 4.83 -4.43
C HIS A 120 -24.85 5.93 -5.47
N MET A 121 -23.91 5.76 -6.40
CA MET A 121 -23.51 6.75 -7.42
C MET A 121 -23.06 8.09 -6.81
N GLU A 122 -22.45 8.05 -5.63
CA GLU A 122 -21.91 9.21 -4.94
C GLU A 122 -20.53 9.58 -5.49
N PRO A 123 -20.13 10.87 -5.40
CA PRO A 123 -18.77 11.26 -5.72
C PRO A 123 -17.79 10.60 -4.74
N TYR A 124 -16.78 9.87 -5.26
CA TYR A 124 -15.80 9.25 -4.39
C TYR A 124 -15.09 10.21 -3.43
N SER A 125 -15.03 9.87 -2.15
CA SER A 125 -14.45 10.69 -1.07
C SER A 125 -12.94 10.93 -1.21
N ILE A 126 -12.23 10.07 -1.96
CA ILE A 126 -10.80 10.24 -2.25
C ILE A 126 -10.52 11.27 -3.36
N ILE A 127 -11.56 11.76 -4.05
CA ILE A 127 -11.40 12.70 -5.18
C ILE A 127 -11.51 14.15 -4.71
N ASP A 128 -10.57 14.97 -5.15
CA ASP A 128 -10.56 16.42 -4.94
C ASP A 128 -10.28 17.12 -6.27
N LYS A 129 -11.33 17.68 -6.86
CA LYS A 129 -11.27 18.38 -8.15
C LYS A 129 -10.38 19.63 -8.11
N SER A 130 -10.15 20.21 -6.93
CA SER A 130 -9.26 21.37 -6.80
C SER A 130 -7.79 21.02 -7.04
N LEU A 131 -7.43 19.74 -6.89
CA LEU A 131 -6.07 19.22 -7.09
C LEU A 131 -5.82 18.77 -8.54
N GLY A 132 -6.87 18.55 -9.31
CA GLY A 132 -6.82 18.23 -10.75
C GLY A 132 -7.99 17.36 -11.20
N ASP A 133 -8.13 17.26 -12.53
CA ASP A 133 -9.15 16.42 -13.17
C ASP A 133 -8.73 14.95 -13.30
N GLU A 134 -7.44 14.65 -13.14
CA GLU A 134 -6.83 13.34 -13.32
C GLU A 134 -5.96 12.96 -12.13
N VAL A 135 -6.11 11.71 -11.69
CA VAL A 135 -5.26 11.08 -10.68
C VAL A 135 -4.01 10.54 -11.39
N LYS A 136 -2.84 10.89 -10.86
CA LYS A 136 -1.54 10.38 -11.34
C LYS A 136 -1.36 8.91 -10.95
N PHE A 137 -1.62 8.59 -9.69
CA PHE A 137 -1.65 7.22 -9.16
C PHE A 137 -2.50 7.16 -7.89
N PHE A 138 -2.99 5.97 -7.57
CA PHE A 138 -3.64 5.64 -6.31
C PHE A 138 -2.64 4.93 -5.42
N GLU A 139 -2.45 5.42 -4.19
CA GLU A 139 -1.78 4.66 -3.15
C GLU A 139 -2.79 3.70 -2.54
N VAL A 140 -2.55 2.41 -2.65
CA VAL A 140 -3.37 1.35 -2.03
C VAL A 140 -2.55 0.73 -0.92
N LYS A 141 -3.11 0.67 0.29
CA LYS A 141 -2.36 0.23 1.47
C LYS A 141 -3.20 -0.53 2.48
N THR A 142 -2.53 -1.40 3.23
CA THR A 142 -3.04 -1.96 4.48
C THR A 142 -2.19 -1.45 5.64
N LYS A 143 -2.77 -1.32 6.82
CA LYS A 143 -2.04 -0.92 8.03
C LYS A 143 -2.36 -1.81 9.21
N ASP A 144 -1.44 -1.91 10.14
CA ASP A 144 -1.66 -2.57 11.43
C ASP A 144 -0.83 -1.85 12.51
N LEU A 145 -1.42 -1.71 13.70
CA LEU A 145 -0.75 -1.10 14.84
C LEU A 145 0.20 -2.10 15.48
N LEU A 146 1.42 -1.66 15.74
CA LEU A 146 2.35 -2.34 16.64
C LEU A 146 1.76 -2.25 18.05
N SER A 147 1.31 -3.38 18.58
CA SER A 147 0.77 -3.44 19.95
C SER A 147 1.86 -3.16 20.98
N ARG A 148 1.46 -2.84 22.23
CA ARG A 148 2.39 -2.58 23.34
C ARG A 148 3.39 -3.73 23.61
N ASP A 149 3.10 -4.93 23.12
CA ASP A 149 3.93 -6.13 23.24
C ASP A 149 5.08 -6.22 22.22
N PHE A 150 5.38 -5.11 21.53
CA PHE A 150 6.49 -4.96 20.58
C PHE A 150 7.90 -5.17 21.18
N LYS A 151 8.02 -5.63 22.43
CA LYS A 151 9.31 -5.84 23.09
C LYS A 151 10.10 -7.04 22.56
N ASN A 152 9.46 -7.94 21.80
CA ASN A 152 10.10 -9.16 21.29
C ASN A 152 10.29 -9.11 19.76
N ALA A 153 11.55 -9.25 19.32
CA ALA A 153 11.92 -9.29 17.90
C ALA A 153 11.20 -10.39 17.11
N LYS A 154 10.95 -11.55 17.72
CA LYS A 154 10.19 -12.65 17.08
C LYS A 154 8.76 -12.21 16.77
N ASN A 155 8.08 -11.59 17.73
CA ASN A 155 6.70 -11.13 17.54
C ASN A 155 6.63 -10.01 16.49
N PHE A 156 7.64 -9.17 16.42
CA PHE A 156 7.75 -8.16 15.37
C PHE A 156 7.83 -8.79 13.98
N ILE A 157 8.70 -9.80 13.80
CA ILE A 157 8.85 -10.51 12.52
C ILE A 157 7.53 -11.18 12.13
N ILE A 158 6.91 -11.93 13.04
CA ILE A 158 5.61 -12.59 12.80
C ILE A 158 4.56 -11.58 12.35
N LYS A 159 4.48 -10.43 13.02
CA LYS A 159 3.51 -9.39 12.68
C LYS A 159 3.81 -8.73 11.33
N LEU A 160 5.08 -8.50 11.02
CA LEU A 160 5.55 -7.97 9.74
C LEU A 160 5.27 -8.94 8.59
N GLU A 161 5.47 -10.24 8.79
CA GLU A 161 5.15 -11.28 7.80
C GLU A 161 3.63 -11.39 7.60
N SER A 162 2.85 -11.43 8.69
CA SER A 162 1.39 -11.51 8.65
C SER A 162 0.75 -10.36 7.87
N ILE A 163 1.12 -9.09 8.15
CA ILE A 163 0.58 -7.95 7.39
C ILE A 163 1.01 -7.96 5.94
N SER A 164 2.27 -8.34 5.66
CA SER A 164 2.78 -8.40 4.30
C SER A 164 2.08 -9.49 3.48
N TYR A 165 1.87 -10.66 4.08
CA TYR A 165 1.12 -11.76 3.47
C TYR A 165 -0.32 -11.36 3.15
N ARG A 166 -1.01 -10.72 4.10
CA ARG A 166 -2.36 -10.17 3.86
C ARG A 166 -2.36 -9.17 2.71
N PHE A 167 -1.40 -8.25 2.68
CA PHE A 167 -1.29 -7.29 1.58
C PHE A 167 -1.06 -7.97 0.22
N LEU A 168 -0.20 -8.99 0.18
CA LEU A 168 0.07 -9.73 -1.05
C LEU A 168 -1.19 -10.44 -1.57
N THR A 169 -1.90 -11.12 -0.68
CA THR A 169 -3.08 -11.92 -1.04
C THR A 169 -4.33 -11.09 -1.33
N GLN A 170 -4.47 -9.92 -0.71
CA GLN A 170 -5.66 -9.07 -0.86
C GLN A 170 -5.46 -7.86 -1.80
N VAL A 171 -4.22 -7.47 -2.09
CA VAL A 171 -3.93 -6.31 -2.95
C VAL A 171 -3.13 -6.71 -4.19
N VAL A 172 -1.98 -7.33 -4.00
CA VAL A 172 -1.03 -7.57 -5.10
C VAL A 172 -1.59 -8.55 -6.14
N VAL A 173 -2.35 -9.56 -5.72
CA VAL A 173 -3.00 -10.53 -6.63
C VAL A 173 -3.90 -9.82 -7.66
N HIS A 174 -4.50 -8.69 -7.31
CA HIS A 174 -5.42 -7.93 -8.16
C HIS A 174 -4.71 -6.92 -9.08
N GLN A 175 -3.39 -6.77 -8.98
CA GLN A 175 -2.64 -5.83 -9.83
C GLN A 175 -2.23 -6.43 -11.17
N GLN A 176 -2.34 -7.74 -11.36
CA GLN A 176 -1.87 -8.47 -12.53
C GLN A 176 -2.97 -8.82 -13.56
N SER A 177 -4.20 -8.34 -13.35
CA SER A 177 -5.37 -8.59 -14.21
C SER A 177 -5.63 -7.48 -15.23
#